data_AF-G5QN03-F1
#
_entry.id   AF-G5QN03-F1
#
_cell.length_a   1.000
_cell.length_b   1.000
_cell.length_c   1.000
_cell.angle_alpha   90.00
_cell.angle_beta   90.00
_cell.angle_gamma   90.00
#
_symmetry.space_group_name_H-M   'P 1'
#
loop_
_entity.id
_entity.type
_entity.pdbx_description
1 polymer ?
#
loop_
_entity_poly.entity_id
_entity_poly.type
_entity_poly.pdbx_seq_one_letter_code
_entity_poly.pdbx_strand_id
1 'polypeptide(L)'
;MVKITAYDYAIYGGLDGVVETISPDTIQDKVKPEIFYYRVFIRTHQDYLQNKSGRRFSIVPGMIATVDIKTGEKTIVDYLIKPFNRAKEALRER
;
A
#
# COMPACT_ATOMS: atom_id res chain seq x y z
N MET A 1 -1.33 -1.06 -5.49
CA MET A 1 -1.05 -0.67 -6.88
C MET A 1 -0.20 0.59 -6.89
N VAL A 2 0.83 0.62 -7.72
CA VAL A 2 1.83 1.69 -7.83
C VAL A 2 1.51 2.52 -9.08
N LYS A 3 1.18 3.80 -8.90
CA LYS A 3 0.84 4.75 -9.98
C LYS A 3 1.97 5.74 -10.16
N ILE A 4 2.56 5.81 -11.35
CA ILE A 4 3.69 6.71 -11.62
C ILE A 4 3.15 8.09 -12.00
N THR A 5 3.49 9.14 -11.27
CA THR A 5 2.92 10.48 -11.47
C THR A 5 3.25 11.07 -12.83
N ALA A 6 4.40 10.70 -13.41
CA ALA A 6 4.82 11.16 -14.74
C ALA A 6 3.97 10.58 -15.88
N TYR A 7 3.14 9.56 -15.63
CA TYR A 7 2.29 8.93 -16.60
C TYR A 7 0.83 9.01 -16.16
N ASP A 8 -0.06 9.43 -17.07
CA ASP A 8 -1.50 9.44 -16.79
C ASP A 8 -2.00 8.01 -16.53
N TYR A 9 -2.41 7.74 -15.29
CA TYR A 9 -2.91 6.44 -14.86
C TYR A 9 -4.11 5.95 -15.69
N ALA A 10 -4.99 6.84 -16.16
CA ALA A 10 -6.15 6.46 -16.96
C ALA A 10 -5.74 5.92 -18.35
N ILE A 11 -4.57 6.31 -18.84
CA ILE A 11 -4.05 5.92 -20.16
C ILE A 11 -3.10 4.72 -20.04
N TYR A 12 -2.18 4.77 -19.08
CA TYR A 12 -1.06 3.82 -18.96
C TYR A 12 -1.24 2.78 -17.86
N GLY A 13 -2.26 2.92 -17.02
CA GLY A 13 -2.47 2.06 -15.86
C GLY A 13 -1.44 2.28 -14.76
N GLY A 14 -1.29 1.28 -13.90
CA GLY A 14 -0.31 1.25 -12.83
C GLY A 14 0.41 -0.09 -12.78
N LEU A 15 1.39 -0.20 -11.90
CA LEU A 15 2.09 -1.44 -11.63
C LEU A 15 1.49 -2.16 -10.44
N ASP A 16 1.36 -3.48 -10.55
CA ASP A 16 1.20 -4.32 -9.39
C ASP A 16 2.51 -4.36 -8.60
N GLY A 17 2.36 -4.25 -7.29
CA GLY A 17 3.48 -4.21 -6.37
C GLY A 17 3.10 -4.82 -5.04
N VAL A 18 4.08 -5.47 -4.43
CA VAL A 18 3.96 -6.09 -3.10
C VAL A 18 4.82 -5.33 -2.11
N VAL A 19 4.31 -5.14 -0.89
CA VAL A 19 5.12 -4.58 0.19
C VAL A 19 6.15 -5.63 0.59
N GLU A 20 7.42 -5.32 0.42
CA GLU A 20 8.53 -6.23 0.70
C GLU A 20 9.04 -6.04 2.12
N THR A 21 9.18 -4.79 2.58
CA THR A 21 9.65 -4.50 3.93
C THR A 21 9.13 -3.14 4.39
N ILE A 22 8.82 -3.05 5.68
CA ILE A 22 8.52 -1.80 6.38
C ILE A 22 9.69 -1.58 7.33
N SER A 23 10.39 -0.45 7.17
CA SER A 23 11.50 -0.08 8.03
C SER A 23 11.00 0.22 9.44
N PRO A 24 11.69 -0.24 10.51
CA PRO A 24 11.33 0.12 11.88
C PRO A 24 11.66 1.59 12.21
N ASP A 25 12.53 2.21 11.41
CA ASP A 25 12.96 3.60 11.62
C ASP A 25 11.90 4.61 11.19
N THR A 26 11.70 5.63 12.02
CA THR A 26 10.82 6.76 11.73
C THR A 26 11.58 7.92 11.08
N ILE A 27 10.94 8.57 10.12
CA ILE A 27 11.38 9.80 9.48
C ILE A 27 10.43 10.91 9.91
N GLN A 28 10.96 11.95 10.56
CA GLN A 28 10.19 13.11 10.98
C GLN A 28 9.96 14.07 9.79
N ASP A 29 8.76 14.61 9.66
CA ASP A 29 8.47 15.62 8.64
C ASP A 29 9.25 16.92 8.93
N LYS A 30 9.85 17.51 7.88
CA LYS A 30 10.68 18.71 8.02
C LYS A 30 9.87 19.98 8.26
N VAL A 31 8.61 20.01 7.84
CA VAL A 31 7.70 21.17 7.95
C VAL A 31 6.79 21.02 9.16
N LYS A 32 6.39 19.80 9.50
CA LYS A 32 5.51 19.46 10.63
C LYS A 32 6.16 18.45 11.58
N PRO A 33 7.01 18.90 12.52
CA PRO A 33 7.81 18.02 13.38
C PRO A 33 7.01 16.99 14.19
N GLU A 34 5.71 17.20 14.40
CA GLU A 34 4.82 16.26 15.07
C GLU A 34 4.46 15.02 14.24
N ILE A 35 4.73 15.03 12.92
CA ILE A 35 4.39 13.93 12.00
C ILE A 35 5.59 13.03 11.77
N PHE A 36 5.37 11.73 11.93
CA PHE A 36 6.36 10.67 11.69
C PHE A 36 5.90 9.74 10.57
N TYR A 37 6.82 9.38 9.69
CA TYR A 37 6.61 8.45 8.59
C TYR A 37 7.49 7.22 8.75
N TYR A 38 7.00 6.08 8.28
CA TYR A 38 7.79 4.86 8.15
C TYR A 38 8.13 4.63 6.68
N ARG A 39 9.38 4.23 6.41
CA ARG A 39 9.79 3.91 5.05
C ARG A 39 9.28 2.51 4.67
N VAL A 40 8.60 2.41 3.54
CA VAL A 40 8.10 1.15 3.00
C VAL A 40 8.78 0.89 1.66
N PHE A 41 9.34 -0.32 1.50
CA PHE A 41 9.88 -0.80 0.24
C PHE A 41 8.82 -1.63 -0.47
N ILE A 42 8.52 -1.27 -1.72
CA ILE A 42 7.52 -1.92 -2.55
C ILE A 42 8.22 -2.46 -3.77
N ARG A 43 8.07 -3.77 -4.01
CA ARG A 43 8.63 -4.45 -5.16
C ARG A 43 7.57 -4.59 -6.24
N THR A 44 7.85 -4.07 -7.43
CA THR A 44 7.05 -4.29 -8.63
C THR A 44 7.61 -5.47 -9.43
N HIS A 45 6.78 -6.08 -10.27
CA HIS A 45 7.22 -7.18 -11.14
C HIS A 45 7.96 -6.72 -12.39
N GLN A 46 7.79 -5.45 -12.77
CA GLN A 46 8.36 -4.84 -13.96
C GLN A 46 8.69 -3.37 -13.70
N ASP A 47 9.57 -2.81 -14.52
CA ASP A 47 10.10 -1.44 -14.47
C ASP A 47 9.56 -0.55 -15.60
N TYR A 48 8.50 -0.98 -16.28
CA TYR A 48 7.86 -0.22 -17.35
C TYR A 48 6.33 -0.28 -17.25
N LEU A 49 5.65 0.78 -17.70
CA LEU A 49 4.22 0.73 -18.01
C LEU A 49 4.02 0.32 -19.45
N GLN A 50 2.89 -0.31 -19.75
CA GLN A 50 2.51 -0.70 -21.11
C GLN A 50 1.13 -0.14 -21.44
N ASN A 51 1.03 0.57 -22.57
CA ASN A 51 -0.26 1.07 -23.04
C ASN A 51 -1.05 -0.02 -23.79
N LYS A 52 -2.31 0.28 -24.13
CA LYS A 52 -3.18 -0.63 -24.91
C LYS A 52 -2.61 -1.03 -26.27
N SER A 53 -1.71 -0.22 -26.84
CA SER A 53 -1.03 -0.49 -28.11
C SER A 53 0.25 -1.31 -27.94
N GLY A 54 0.57 -1.77 -26.73
CA GLY A 54 1.75 -2.58 -26.42
C GLY A 54 3.06 -1.79 -26.27
N ARG A 55 3.05 -0.46 -26.41
CA ARG A 55 4.24 0.38 -26.25
C ARG A 55 4.66 0.44 -24.79
N ARG A 56 5.96 0.25 -24.53
CA ARG A 56 6.56 0.30 -23.20
C ARG A 56 7.06 1.69 -22.86
N PHE A 57 6.91 2.05 -21.59
CA PHE A 57 7.33 3.32 -21.01
C PHE A 57 8.16 3.02 -19.76
N SER A 58 9.48 3.18 -19.87
CA SER A 58 10.40 2.86 -18.78
C SER A 58 10.26 3.82 -17.61
N ILE A 59 10.35 3.28 -16.41
CA ILE A 59 10.35 4.02 -15.16
C ILE A 59 11.80 4.10 -14.68
N VAL A 60 12.26 5.32 -14.39
CA VAL A 60 13.64 5.57 -13.98
C VAL A 60 13.69 6.06 -12.52
N PRO A 61 14.83 5.86 -11.83
CA PRO A 61 15.01 6.38 -10.47
C PRO A 61 14.75 7.90 -10.39
N GLY A 62 14.14 8.33 -9.29
CA GLY A 62 13.75 9.73 -9.07
C GLY A 62 12.34 10.09 -9.53
N MET A 63 11.65 9.20 -10.25
CA MET A 63 10.23 9.37 -10.52
C MET A 63 9.39 9.26 -9.25
N ILE A 64 8.41 10.15 -9.13
CA ILE A 64 7.43 10.13 -8.04
C ILE A 64 6.32 9.14 -8.39
N ALA A 65 5.88 8.38 -7.40
CA ALA A 65 4.77 7.45 -7.52
C ALA A 65 3.81 7.59 -6.33
N THR A 66 2.53 7.42 -6.62
CA THR A 66 1.48 7.28 -5.61
C THR A 66 1.14 5.80 -5.47
N VAL A 67 1.18 5.27 -4.26
CA VAL A 67 0.94 3.85 -4.02
C VAL A 67 -0.28 3.65 -3.15
N ASP A 68 -1.24 2.90 -3.67
CA ASP A 68 -2.38 2.42 -2.90
C ASP A 68 -2.03 1.07 -2.27
N ILE A 69 -1.83 1.07 -0.95
CA ILE A 69 -1.53 -0.14 -0.16
C ILE A 69 -2.84 -0.65 0.44
N LYS A 70 -3.26 -1.85 0.03
CA LYS A 70 -4.38 -2.55 0.66
C LYS A 70 -3.89 -3.15 1.99
N THR A 71 -4.55 -2.82 3.09
CA THR A 71 -4.21 -3.32 4.43
C THR A 71 -5.36 -4.16 4.99
N GLY A 72 -5.09 -5.42 5.29
CA GLY A 72 -6.07 -6.38 5.80
C GLY A 72 -7.16 -6.78 4.78
N GLU A 73 -7.79 -7.91 5.06
CA GLU A 73 -9.00 -8.35 4.37
C GLU A 73 -10.05 -8.66 5.43
N LYS A 74 -11.26 -8.11 5.27
CA LYS A 74 -12.39 -8.39 6.16
C LYS A 74 -13.45 -9.12 5.36
N THR A 75 -13.76 -10.34 5.78
CA THR A 75 -14.86 -11.12 5.23
C THR A 75 -16.18 -10.72 5.89
N ILE A 76 -17.31 -11.01 5.25
CA ILE A 76 -18.64 -10.78 5.85
C ILE A 76 -18.81 -11.63 7.12
N VAL A 77 -18.21 -12.83 7.14
CA VAL A 77 -18.23 -13.74 8.30
C VAL A 77 -17.52 -13.12 9.51
N ASP A 78 -16.45 -12.34 9.31
CA ASP A 78 -15.76 -11.63 10.41
C ASP A 78 -16.68 -10.65 11.14
N TYR A 79 -17.68 -10.08 10.46
CA TYR A 79 -18.68 -9.20 11.08
C TYR A 79 -19.74 -9.99 11.86
N LEU A 80 -20.11 -11.18 11.38
CA LEU A 80 -21.09 -12.05 12.05
C LEU A 80 -20.54 -12.69 13.33
N ILE A 81 -19.24 -12.99 13.39
CA ILE A 81 -18.59 -13.64 14.55
C ILE A 81 -18.15 -12.62 15.61
N LYS A 82 -18.00 -11.34 15.26
CA LYS A 82 -17.58 -10.25 16.16
C LYS A 82 -18.32 -10.19 17.53
N PRO A 83 -19.65 -10.35 17.65
CA PRO A 83 -20.34 -10.34 18.95
C PRO A 83 -19.95 -11.52 19.85
N PHE A 84 -19.58 -12.67 19.30
CA PHE A 84 -19.21 -13.86 20.07
C PHE A 84 -17.80 -13.79 20.64
N ASN A 85 -16.89 -13.08 19.97
CA ASN A 85 -15.53 -12.86 20.48
C ASN A 85 -15.51 -11.97 21.73
N ARG A 86 -16.43 -10.99 21.85
CA ARG A 86 -16.59 -10.18 23.07
C ARG A 86 -17.13 -10.98 24.26
N ALA A 87 -17.95 -12.01 24.01
CA ALA A 87 -18.49 -12.86 25.06
C ALA A 87 -17.42 -13.75 25.73
N LYS A 88 -16.35 -14.11 25.01
CA LYS A 88 -15.24 -14.90 25.56
C LYS A 88 -14.30 -14.11 26.48
N GLU A 89 -14.13 -12.82 26.27
CA GLU A 89 -13.35 -11.96 27.18
C GLU A 89 -14.08 -11.70 28.50
N ALA A 90 -15.41 -11.56 28.46
CA ALA A 90 -16.25 -11.37 29.66
C ALA A 90 -16.30 -12.59 30.60
N LEU A 91 -15.87 -13.77 30.14
CA LEU A 91 -15.82 -15.01 30.94
C LEU A 91 -14.44 -15.29 31.54
N ARG A 92 -13.43 -14.46 31.26
CA ARG A 92 -12.06 -14.61 31.78
C ARG A 92 -11.76 -13.76 33.02
N GLU A 93 -12.70 -12.93 33.46
CA GLU A 93 -12.63 -12.23 34.75
C GLU A 93 -13.62 -12.85 35.75
N ARG A 94 -13.24 -13.99 36.33
CA ARG A 94 -13.51 -14.38 37.72
C ARG A 94 -12.37 -15.23 38.23
#